data_AF-A1YPP3-F1
#
_entry.id   AF-A1YPP3-F1
#
_cell.length_a   1.000
_cell.length_b   1.000
_cell.length_c   1.000
_cell.angle_alpha   90.00
_cell.angle_beta   90.00
_cell.angle_gamma   90.00
#
_symmetry.space_group_name_H-M   'P 1'
#
loop_
_entity.id
_entity.type
_entity.pdbx_description
1 polymer ?
#
loop_
_entity_poly.entity_id
_entity_poly.type
_entity_poly.pdbx_seq_one_letter_code
_entity_poly.pdbx_strand_id
1 'polypeptide(L)' 'KYHPHGDTAVYNTIVRMAQDFAMRYVLVDGQGNFGSIDGLAAAAMRYTEIRMAK' A
#
# COMPACT_ATOMS: atom_id res chain seq x y z
N LYS A 1 4.59 -2.27 -17.07
CA LYS A 1 4.43 -3.16 -18.26
C LYS A 1 2.98 -3.57 -18.49
N TYR A 2 2.27 -4.07 -17.48
CA TYR A 2 0.91 -4.62 -17.65
C TYR A 2 -0.23 -3.62 -17.39
N HIS A 3 0.03 -2.53 -16.69
CA HIS A 3 -0.99 -1.54 -16.34
C HIS A 3 -0.52 -0.11 -16.68
N PRO A 4 -0.85 0.42 -17.88
CA PRO A 4 -0.35 1.70 -18.38
C PRO A 4 -1.25 2.89 -18.01
N HIS A 5 -1.74 2.96 -16.77
CA HIS A 5 -2.72 3.98 -16.32
C HIS A 5 -2.21 4.86 -15.17
N GLY A 6 -0.90 5.12 -15.15
CA GLY A 6 -0.26 5.94 -14.12
C GLY A 6 0.16 5.14 -12.88
N ASP A 7 1.14 5.66 -12.17
CA ASP A 7 1.75 5.05 -10.99
C ASP A 7 0.91 5.26 -9.72
N THR A 8 0.23 6.39 -9.63
CA THR A 8 -0.52 6.82 -8.44
C THR A 8 -1.66 5.85 -8.12
N ALA A 9 -2.42 5.43 -9.14
CA ALA A 9 -3.50 4.46 -8.96
C ALA A 9 -2.95 3.11 -8.45
N VAL A 10 -1.85 2.64 -9.04
CA VAL A 10 -1.19 1.39 -8.66
C VAL A 10 -0.70 1.45 -7.21
N TYR A 11 -0.05 2.54 -6.82
CA TYR A 11 0.45 2.71 -5.46
C TYR A 11 -0.67 2.80 -4.43
N ASN A 12 -1.73 3.54 -4.71
CA ASN A 12 -2.89 3.63 -3.81
C ASN A 12 -3.52 2.24 -3.61
N THR A 13 -3.57 1.41 -4.65
CA THR A 13 -4.03 0.01 -4.52
C THR A 13 -3.09 -0.81 -3.64
N ILE A 14 -1.77 -0.71 -3.84
CA ILE A 14 -0.76 -1.40 -3.01
C ILE A 14 -0.87 -0.98 -1.55
N VAL A 15 -0.99 0.33 -1.27
CA VAL A 15 -1.14 0.86 0.08
C VAL A 15 -2.37 0.27 0.75
N ARG A 16 -3.52 0.24 0.07
CA ARG A 16 -4.74 -0.36 0.60
C ARG A 16 -4.58 -1.86 0.88
N MET A 17 -3.83 -2.59 0.06
CA MET A 17 -3.59 -4.03 0.25
C MET A 17 -2.64 -4.35 1.42
N ALA A 18 -1.91 -3.35 1.93
CA ALA A 18 -1.00 -3.46 3.07
C ALA A 18 -1.60 -2.97 4.40
N GLN A 19 -2.81 -2.39 4.38
CA GLN A 19 -3.48 -1.86 5.57
C GLN A 19 -4.32 -2.93 6.28
N ASP A 20 -3.95 -3.27 7.51
CA ASP A 20 -4.64 -4.24 8.38
C ASP A 20 -6.06 -3.81 8.79
N PHE A 21 -6.29 -2.50 8.91
CA PHE A 21 -7.60 -1.93 9.18
C PHE A 21 -8.51 -1.91 7.94
N ALA A 22 -7.94 -1.99 6.73
CA ALA A 22 -8.71 -1.97 5.48
C ALA A 22 -9.06 -3.38 4.98
N MET A 23 -8.28 -4.39 5.37
CA MET A 23 -8.44 -5.78 4.93
C MET A 23 -8.23 -6.76 6.08
N ARG A 24 -9.14 -7.72 6.24
CA ARG A 24 -9.04 -8.76 7.28
C ARG A 24 -7.79 -9.62 7.15
N TYR A 25 -7.39 -9.93 5.91
CA TYR A 25 -6.16 -10.65 5.59
C TYR A 25 -5.45 -9.86 4.50
N VAL A 26 -4.34 -9.22 4.84
CA VAL A 26 -3.55 -8.42 3.90
C VAL A 26 -2.84 -9.30 2.88
N LEU A 27 -2.71 -8.81 1.65
CA LEU A 27 -2.02 -9.52 0.56
C LEU A 27 -0.58 -9.02 0.38
N VAL A 28 -0.29 -7.83 0.90
CA VAL A 28 1.02 -7.19 0.85
C VAL A 28 1.49 -6.99 2.28
N ASP A 29 2.72 -7.43 2.55
CA ASP A 29 3.45 -7.14 3.79
C ASP A 29 4.31 -5.90 3.56
N GLY A 30 4.00 -4.80 4.26
CA GLY A 30 4.60 -3.49 4.05
C GLY A 30 5.36 -2.99 5.27
N GLN A 31 6.53 -2.38 5.03
CA GLN A 31 7.33 -1.69 6.04
C GLN A 31 7.45 -0.20 5.69
N GLY A 32 7.12 0.66 6.66
CA GLY A 32 7.07 2.12 6.50
C GLY A 32 5.73 2.71 6.91
N ASN A 33 5.47 3.96 6.52
CA ASN A 33 4.18 4.62 6.79
C ASN A 33 3.17 4.34 5.68
N PHE A 34 2.19 3.47 5.97
CA PHE A 34 1.07 3.10 5.08
C PHE A 34 -0.25 3.82 5.42
N GLY A 35 -0.17 4.92 6.15
CA GLY A 35 -1.33 5.67 6.63
C GLY A 35 -1.93 5.09 7.91
N SER A 36 -2.99 5.73 8.38
CA SER A 36 -3.66 5.35 9.63
C SER A 36 -5.18 5.32 9.48
N ILE A 37 -5.85 4.71 10.46
CA ILE A 37 -7.32 4.68 10.54
C ILE A 37 -7.93 6.08 10.66
N ASP A 38 -7.15 7.05 11.16
CA ASP A 38 -7.55 8.47 11.28
C ASP A 38 -7.51 9.23 9.94
N GLY A 39 -7.19 8.54 8.83
CA GLY A 39 -7.18 9.12 7.49
C GLY A 39 -5.87 9.82 7.11
N LEU A 40 -4.79 9.62 7.87
CA LEU A 40 -3.47 10.10 7.46
C LEU A 40 -2.99 9.32 6.23
N ALA A 41 -2.46 10.05 5.25
CA ALA A 41 -1.96 9.45 4.01
C ALA A 41 -0.66 8.66 4.23
N ALA A 42 -0.44 7.67 3.37
CA ALA A 42 0.84 6.96 3.29
C ALA A 42 1.97 7.90 2.85
N ALA A 43 3.21 7.52 3.19
CA ALA A 43 4.40 8.21 2.71
C ALA A 43 4.54 8.09 1.17
N ALA A 44 5.48 8.82 0.58
CA ALA A 44 5.80 8.65 -0.84
C ALA A 44 6.41 7.26 -1.10
N MET A 45 6.20 6.72 -2.31
CA MET A 45 6.61 5.35 -2.70
C MET A 45 8.10 5.04 -2.43
N ARG A 46 8.96 6.05 -2.50
CA ARG A 46 10.41 5.94 -2.26
C ARG A 46 10.81 5.70 -0.80
N TYR A 47 9.86 5.75 0.13
CA TYR A 47 10.07 5.57 1.57
C TYR A 47 9.32 4.37 2.15
N THR A 48 8.71 3.55 1.29
CA THR A 48 7.94 2.38 1.70
C THR A 48 8.49 1.15 1.00
N GLU A 49 8.71 0.08 1.76
CA GLU A 49 9.17 -1.21 1.24
C GLU A 49 8.03 -2.24 1.36
N ILE A 50 7.93 -3.15 0.39
CA ILE A 50 6.86 -4.15 0.35
C ILE A 50 7.38 -5.52 -0.10
N ARG A 51 6.69 -6.57 0.34
CA ARG A 51 6.79 -7.93 -0.19
C ARG A 51 5.42 -8.62 -0.18
N MET A 52 5.31 -9.80 -0.79
CA MET A 52 4.09 -10.59 -0.72
C MET A 52 3.85 -11.13 0.69
N ALA A 53 2.60 -11.07 1.16
CA ALA A 53 2.19 -11.74 2.39
C ALA A 53 2.25 -13.27 2.23
N LYS A 54 2.33 -13.99 3.36
CA LYS A 54 2.36 -15.46 3.40
C LYS A 54 0.98 -16.08 3.22
#